data_AF-A0A1F7FI01-F1
#
_entry.id   AF-A0A1F7FI01-F1
#
_cell.length_a   1.000
_cell.length_b   1.000
_cell.length_c   1.000
_cell.angle_alpha   90.00
_cell.angle_beta   90.00
_cell.angle_gamma   90.00
#
_symmetry.space_group_name_H-M   'P 1'
#
loop_
_entity.id
_entity.type
_entity.pdbx_description
1 polymer ?
#
loop_
_entity_poly.entity_id
_entity_poly.type
_entity_poly.pdbx_seq_one_letter_code
_entity_poly.pdbx_strand_id
1 'polypeptide(L)'
;MEQSVPVELVVPAGSMETLEAGLRYGADALYFGPARWSLRAGNEDFGLEEIGRAIDRTVGAGKKAYVTLNSVLTNSDIEESARFIDALADFPVSAVIISDPALVAPLKARTVPFHVSTQANVSNWAAARFWKEQGALRVILARELSIHEIGEVCDTSGIECEVFAHGAMCMAYSGRCLLSDYLTYRSSNRGLCSHVCRTPFSVANKDGDMAVEEHDGKTYLFNSRDLCSLPLLDRLIAAGVRALKIEGRNKSAHYISIVTKVYREAIDSLREAGGQWRVRPEWLEALNSVSNRGYTTGFYQELEYTHFRQNYKNARAKQEWALAGIVREALPGNRAVVDVKNQFSASNALTLASPEQGVFCEEAHVLSITDVDGKPRERPNPNDIVIMRFERKVPAGSLLRVRGKGSEGQRAKG
;
A
#
# COMPACT_ATOMS: atom_id res chain seq x y z
N MET A 1 10.02 -28.32 -15.03
CA MET A 1 9.17 -27.35 -14.34
C MET A 1 10.00 -26.74 -13.24
N GLU A 2 10.62 -25.61 -13.54
CA GLU A 2 11.40 -24.85 -12.56
C GLU A 2 10.43 -24.37 -11.48
N GLN A 3 10.64 -24.79 -10.23
CA GLN A 3 9.79 -24.39 -9.11
C GLN A 3 9.78 -22.86 -9.06
N SER A 4 8.62 -22.23 -9.26
CA SER A 4 8.49 -20.78 -9.25
C SER A 4 9.05 -20.25 -7.92
N VAL A 5 10.14 -19.49 -7.98
CA VAL A 5 10.75 -18.84 -6.81
C VAL A 5 9.65 -18.05 -6.08
N PRO A 6 9.48 -18.23 -4.76
CA PRO A 6 8.42 -17.55 -4.02
C PRO A 6 8.58 -16.03 -4.09
N VAL A 7 7.48 -15.34 -4.35
CA VAL A 7 7.41 -13.87 -4.44
C VAL A 7 6.90 -13.32 -3.13
N GLU A 8 7.64 -12.35 -2.60
CA GLU A 8 7.36 -11.73 -1.30
C GLU A 8 6.28 -10.64 -1.42
N LEU A 9 5.25 -10.68 -0.57
CA LEU A 9 4.28 -9.60 -0.44
C LEU A 9 4.71 -8.61 0.66
N VAL A 10 5.05 -7.39 0.26
CA VAL A 10 5.58 -6.33 1.13
C VAL A 10 4.48 -5.29 1.41
N VAL A 11 4.07 -5.18 2.68
CA VAL A 11 2.86 -4.44 3.09
C VAL A 11 3.22 -3.22 3.97
N PRO A 12 2.62 -2.04 3.77
CA PRO A 12 2.86 -0.89 4.63
C PRO A 12 2.20 -1.05 6.00
N ALA A 13 2.85 -0.50 7.03
CA ALA A 13 2.23 -0.17 8.30
C ALA A 13 2.42 1.32 8.62
N GLY A 14 1.29 1.99 8.85
CA GLY A 14 1.20 3.37 9.33
C GLY A 14 0.95 3.48 10.83
N SER A 15 0.58 2.38 11.48
CA SER A 15 0.27 2.24 12.90
C SER A 15 0.41 0.79 13.34
N MET A 16 0.39 0.51 14.65
CA MET A 16 0.33 -0.87 15.15
C MET A 16 -0.95 -1.60 14.69
N GLU A 17 -2.08 -0.90 14.54
CA GLU A 17 -3.34 -1.51 14.04
C GLU A 17 -3.19 -1.98 12.58
N THR A 18 -2.55 -1.18 11.72
CA THR A 18 -2.30 -1.56 10.32
C THR A 18 -1.20 -2.63 10.20
N LEU A 19 -0.24 -2.65 11.11
CA LEU A 19 0.76 -3.72 11.21
C LEU A 19 0.10 -5.08 11.52
N GLU A 20 -0.78 -5.12 12.53
CA GLU A 20 -1.53 -6.33 12.87
C GLU A 20 -2.42 -6.78 11.70
N ALA A 21 -3.05 -5.84 10.99
CA ALA A 21 -3.83 -6.15 9.80
C ALA A 21 -2.97 -6.80 8.70
N GLY A 22 -1.79 -6.23 8.39
CA GLY A 22 -0.90 -6.79 7.38
C GLY A 22 -0.42 -8.20 7.73
N LEU A 23 0.03 -8.40 8.98
CA LEU A 23 0.44 -9.73 9.48
C LEU A 23 -0.68 -10.76 9.35
N ARG A 24 -1.88 -10.39 9.80
CA ARG A 24 -3.03 -11.30 9.85
C ARG A 24 -3.54 -11.70 8.46
N TYR A 25 -3.49 -10.80 7.48
CA TYR A 25 -4.04 -11.02 6.16
C TYR A 25 -3.03 -11.54 5.12
N GLY A 26 -1.80 -11.83 5.54
CA GLY A 26 -0.85 -12.62 4.75
C GLY A 26 0.35 -11.86 4.19
N ALA A 27 0.79 -10.77 4.84
CA ALA A 27 2.07 -10.16 4.53
C ALA A 27 3.23 -11.16 4.72
N ASP A 28 4.22 -11.10 3.84
CA ASP A 28 5.52 -11.77 4.04
C ASP A 28 6.53 -10.83 4.70
N ALA A 29 6.41 -9.54 4.39
CA ALA A 29 7.16 -8.48 5.03
C ALA A 29 6.27 -7.26 5.31
N LEU A 30 6.58 -6.54 6.39
CA LEU A 30 5.98 -5.24 6.67
C LEU A 30 7.03 -4.14 6.64
N TYR A 31 6.65 -2.98 6.12
CA TYR A 31 7.49 -1.80 6.11
C TYR A 31 6.85 -0.61 6.84
N PHE A 32 7.65 0.05 7.67
CA PHE A 32 7.27 1.19 8.52
C PHE A 32 8.52 2.04 8.80
N GLY A 33 8.42 3.17 9.49
CA GLY A 33 9.58 4.03 9.77
C GLY A 33 9.22 5.35 10.44
N PRO A 34 10.22 6.14 10.85
CA PRO A 34 10.00 7.36 11.61
C PRO A 34 9.37 8.47 10.74
N ALA A 35 8.78 9.51 11.36
CA ALA A 35 8.22 10.61 10.59
C ALA A 35 9.26 11.45 9.86
N ARG A 36 10.42 11.66 10.45
CA ARG A 36 11.42 12.62 9.95
C ARG A 36 12.12 12.21 8.65
N TRP A 37 12.41 10.92 8.46
CA TRP A 37 13.19 10.42 7.31
C TRP A 37 12.42 9.45 6.42
N SER A 38 11.12 9.31 6.63
CA SER A 38 10.27 8.47 5.80
C SER A 38 9.23 9.30 5.07
N LEU A 39 9.13 9.06 3.76
CA LEU A 39 8.04 9.62 2.97
C LEU A 39 6.70 9.06 3.42
N ARG A 40 5.68 9.93 3.45
CA ARG A 40 4.30 9.55 3.79
C ARG A 40 4.16 8.92 5.18
N ALA A 41 5.03 9.29 6.11
CA ALA A 41 4.66 9.19 7.50
C ALA A 41 3.38 10.02 7.70
N GLY A 42 2.32 9.38 8.16
CA GLY A 42 1.04 10.05 8.43
C GLY A 42 1.15 10.94 9.66
N ASN A 43 0.03 11.11 10.36
CA ASN A 43 0.00 11.89 11.59
C ASN A 43 0.50 11.11 12.82
N GLU A 44 0.67 9.79 12.72
CA GLU A 44 1.21 8.94 13.78
C GLU A 44 2.72 8.75 13.57
N ASP A 45 3.52 9.25 14.51
CA ASP A 45 4.97 9.16 14.47
C ASP A 45 5.42 7.87 15.15
N PHE A 46 5.91 6.92 14.36
CA PHE A 46 6.61 5.75 14.87
C PHE A 46 7.94 6.19 15.47
N GLY A 47 7.94 6.53 16.77
CA GLY A 47 9.16 6.72 17.53
C GLY A 47 10.00 5.44 17.60
N LEU A 48 11.27 5.56 17.98
CA LEU A 48 12.20 4.41 18.02
C LEU A 48 11.67 3.23 18.86
N GLU A 49 11.04 3.51 20.01
CA GLU A 49 10.45 2.47 20.86
C GLU A 49 9.31 1.72 20.13
N GLU A 50 8.45 2.46 19.41
CA GLU A 50 7.36 1.85 18.67
C GLU A 50 7.86 1.08 17.44
N ILE A 51 8.91 1.57 16.78
CA ILE A 51 9.63 0.84 15.73
C ILE A 51 10.18 -0.48 16.30
N GLY A 52 10.79 -0.46 17.48
CA GLY A 52 11.26 -1.67 18.17
C GLY A 52 10.13 -2.68 18.39
N ARG A 53 9.00 -2.24 18.98
CA ARG A 53 7.81 -3.08 19.17
C ARG A 53 7.27 -3.65 17.86
N ALA A 54 7.26 -2.85 16.80
CA ALA A 54 6.81 -3.27 15.47
C ALA A 54 7.75 -4.32 14.85
N ILE A 55 9.07 -4.15 15.02
CA ILE A 55 10.08 -5.14 14.60
C ILE A 55 9.87 -6.45 15.35
N ASP A 56 9.82 -6.42 16.68
CA ASP A 56 9.67 -7.62 17.52
C ASP A 56 8.38 -8.36 17.18
N ARG A 57 7.28 -7.63 17.02
CA ARG A 57 5.98 -8.20 16.66
C ARG A 57 5.99 -8.88 15.29
N THR A 58 6.66 -8.27 14.32
CA THR A 58 6.75 -8.76 12.93
C THR A 58 7.67 -9.98 12.84
N VAL A 59 8.85 -9.90 13.43
CA VAL A 59 9.84 -10.99 13.47
C VAL A 59 9.31 -12.16 14.30
N GLY A 60 8.63 -11.89 15.42
CA GLY A 60 7.96 -12.90 16.24
C GLY A 60 6.83 -13.66 15.51
N ALA A 61 6.27 -13.08 14.44
CA ALA A 61 5.34 -13.76 13.53
C ALA A 61 6.02 -14.55 12.41
N GLY A 62 7.37 -14.63 12.41
CA GLY A 62 8.16 -15.23 11.33
C GLY A 62 8.15 -14.42 10.03
N LYS A 63 7.87 -13.11 10.10
CA LYS A 63 7.81 -12.20 8.95
C LYS A 63 8.99 -11.23 8.96
N LYS A 64 9.27 -10.59 7.82
CA LYS A 64 10.38 -9.63 7.70
C LYS A 64 9.94 -8.22 8.08
N ALA A 65 10.77 -7.53 8.85
CA ALA A 65 10.54 -6.15 9.27
C ALA A 65 11.48 -5.21 8.51
N TYR A 66 10.91 -4.26 7.77
CA TYR A 66 11.66 -3.26 7.01
C TYR A 66 11.44 -1.86 7.56
N VAL A 67 12.53 -1.13 7.82
CA VAL A 67 12.46 0.26 8.28
C VAL A 67 12.76 1.22 7.13
N THR A 68 11.88 2.17 6.83
CA THR A 68 12.05 3.13 5.74
C THR A 68 12.73 4.42 6.21
N LEU A 69 13.88 4.75 5.61
CA LEU A 69 14.59 6.02 5.70
C LEU A 69 14.78 6.59 4.28
N ASN A 70 13.67 6.80 3.57
CA ASN A 70 13.61 7.05 2.13
C ASN A 70 13.32 8.50 1.75
N SER A 71 13.61 9.45 2.63
CA SER A 71 13.66 10.88 2.31
C SER A 71 14.99 11.24 1.63
N VAL A 72 15.01 12.37 0.91
CA VAL A 72 16.25 13.02 0.48
C VAL A 72 16.79 13.81 1.67
N LEU A 73 18.06 13.62 2.01
CA LEU A 73 18.64 14.17 3.23
C LEU A 73 19.29 15.53 2.98
N THR A 74 19.26 16.37 4.00
CA THR A 74 20.04 17.61 4.07
C THR A 74 21.24 17.41 5.00
N ASN A 75 22.19 18.36 5.00
CA ASN A 75 23.35 18.28 5.91
C ASN A 75 22.95 18.13 7.39
N SER A 76 21.85 18.77 7.80
CA SER A 76 21.32 18.66 9.17
C SER A 76 20.76 17.27 9.51
N ASP A 77 20.48 16.41 8.53
CA ASP A 77 19.96 15.07 8.76
C ASP A 77 21.04 14.01 8.91
N ILE A 78 22.27 14.27 8.41
CA ILE A 78 23.31 13.24 8.26
C ILE A 78 23.69 12.63 9.62
N GLU A 79 24.06 13.46 10.59
CA GLU A 79 24.48 12.95 11.90
C GLU A 79 23.35 12.31 12.69
N GLU A 80 22.14 12.88 12.59
CA GLU A 80 20.98 12.38 13.33
C GLU A 80 20.47 11.05 12.77
N SER A 81 20.44 10.90 11.44
CA SER A 81 20.07 9.64 10.80
C SER A 81 21.10 8.53 11.05
N ALA A 82 22.40 8.86 11.13
CA ALA A 82 23.43 7.92 11.53
C ALA A 82 23.23 7.44 12.98
N ARG A 83 22.99 8.35 13.93
CA ARG A 83 22.66 7.98 15.32
C ARG A 83 21.41 7.12 15.42
N PHE A 84 20.41 7.39 14.59
CA PHE A 84 19.21 6.56 14.52
C PHE A 84 19.51 5.16 14.00
N ILE A 85 20.34 5.01 12.97
CA ILE A 85 20.79 3.70 12.48
C ILE A 85 21.57 2.94 13.55
N ASP A 86 22.41 3.63 14.32
CA ASP A 86 23.17 3.02 15.41
C ASP A 86 22.25 2.40 16.46
N ALA A 87 21.18 3.10 16.83
CA ALA A 87 20.18 2.60 17.78
C ALA A 87 19.26 1.54 17.16
N LEU A 88 18.94 1.65 15.87
CA LEU A 88 18.12 0.68 15.15
C LEU A 88 18.81 -0.68 15.04
N ALA A 89 20.14 -0.69 14.94
CA ALA A 89 20.94 -1.90 14.81
C ALA A 89 20.90 -2.82 16.05
N ASP A 90 20.34 -2.35 17.17
CA ASP A 90 20.09 -3.18 18.35
C ASP A 90 18.81 -4.03 18.23
N PHE A 91 17.97 -3.76 17.21
CA PHE A 91 16.77 -4.53 16.89
C PHE A 91 17.04 -5.50 15.73
N PRO A 92 16.31 -6.63 15.65
CA PRO A 92 16.46 -7.61 14.55
C PRO A 92 15.77 -7.13 13.26
N VAL A 93 16.11 -5.93 12.78
CA VAL A 93 15.59 -5.38 11.53
C VAL A 93 16.08 -6.22 10.34
N SER A 94 15.16 -6.59 9.44
CA SER A 94 15.52 -7.42 8.28
C SER A 94 16.23 -6.62 7.19
N ALA A 95 15.83 -5.36 6.98
CA ALA A 95 16.52 -4.40 6.12
C ALA A 95 16.02 -2.97 6.36
N VAL A 96 16.82 -1.98 5.99
CA VAL A 96 16.43 -0.57 5.91
C VAL A 96 16.19 -0.18 4.44
N ILE A 97 15.07 0.46 4.13
CA ILE A 97 14.76 0.97 2.79
C ILE A 97 15.21 2.44 2.70
N ILE A 98 16.27 2.71 1.93
CA ILE A 98 16.87 4.04 1.80
C ILE A 98 16.71 4.62 0.40
N SER A 99 16.86 5.93 0.26
CA SER A 99 17.01 6.58 -1.05
C SER A 99 18.28 7.40 -1.18
N ASP A 100 18.76 7.97 -0.08
CA ASP A 100 19.92 8.85 -0.07
C ASP A 100 21.22 8.04 0.10
N PRO A 101 22.23 8.19 -0.78
CA PRO A 101 23.52 7.52 -0.64
C PRO A 101 24.25 7.81 0.67
N ALA A 102 23.97 8.94 1.35
CA ALA A 102 24.59 9.29 2.63
C ALA A 102 24.36 8.23 3.72
N LEU A 103 23.29 7.43 3.60
CA LEU A 103 22.95 6.37 4.56
C LEU A 103 23.75 5.08 4.36
N VAL A 104 24.41 4.88 3.20
CA VAL A 104 25.11 3.62 2.88
C VAL A 104 26.26 3.34 3.85
N ALA A 105 27.09 4.35 4.13
CA ALA A 105 28.25 4.17 5.01
C ALA A 105 27.84 3.82 6.46
N PRO A 106 26.90 4.54 7.11
CA PRO A 106 26.38 4.14 8.43
C PRO A 106 25.79 2.74 8.47
N LEU A 107 24.97 2.36 7.47
CA LEU A 107 24.36 1.02 7.40
C LEU A 107 25.42 -0.08 7.30
N LYS A 108 26.44 0.12 6.45
CA LYS A 108 27.57 -0.82 6.33
C LYS A 108 28.38 -0.93 7.62
N ALA A 109 28.64 0.19 8.30
CA ALA A 109 29.40 0.21 9.55
C ALA A 109 28.72 -0.64 10.65
N ARG A 110 27.38 -0.74 10.62
CA ARG A 110 26.59 -1.55 11.55
C ARG A 110 26.14 -2.89 10.98
N THR A 111 26.61 -3.27 9.78
CA THR A 111 26.17 -4.49 9.06
C THR A 111 24.65 -4.62 8.93
N VAL A 112 23.93 -3.50 8.85
CA VAL A 112 22.47 -3.47 8.66
C VAL A 112 22.15 -3.64 7.17
N PRO A 113 21.42 -4.69 6.77
CA PRO A 113 21.02 -4.88 5.37
C PRO A 113 20.17 -3.72 4.87
N PHE A 114 20.25 -3.41 3.58
CA PHE A 114 19.44 -2.32 3.01
C PHE A 114 18.93 -2.58 1.60
N HIS A 115 17.78 -2.00 1.34
CA HIS A 115 17.11 -1.95 0.04
C HIS A 115 17.07 -0.50 -0.46
N VAL A 116 16.91 -0.34 -1.76
CA VAL A 116 16.84 0.98 -2.39
C VAL A 116 15.41 1.30 -2.76
N SER A 117 14.89 2.40 -2.22
CA SER A 117 13.58 2.97 -2.48
C SER A 117 13.42 3.39 -3.94
N THR A 118 12.20 3.32 -4.47
CA THR A 118 11.83 3.93 -5.77
C THR A 118 12.20 5.41 -5.86
N GLN A 119 12.36 6.09 -4.72
CA GLN A 119 12.77 7.50 -4.64
C GLN A 119 14.19 7.71 -5.20
N ALA A 120 15.05 6.69 -5.23
CA ALA A 120 16.37 6.74 -5.87
C ALA A 120 16.31 6.58 -7.40
N ASN A 121 15.12 6.44 -7.99
CA ASN A 121 14.88 6.45 -9.43
C ASN A 121 15.61 5.37 -10.24
N VAL A 122 15.75 4.16 -9.67
CA VAL A 122 16.37 3.02 -10.37
C VAL A 122 15.47 2.57 -11.51
N SER A 123 15.82 2.95 -12.74
CA SER A 123 15.03 2.74 -13.96
C SER A 123 15.80 2.03 -15.08
N ASN A 124 16.98 1.47 -14.79
CA ASN A 124 17.77 0.71 -15.76
C ASN A 124 18.73 -0.23 -15.03
N TRP A 125 19.25 -1.23 -15.74
CA TRP A 125 20.08 -2.29 -15.15
C TRP A 125 21.41 -1.75 -14.60
N ALA A 126 21.96 -0.69 -15.19
CA ALA A 126 23.24 -0.12 -14.79
C ALA A 126 23.13 0.58 -13.42
N ALA A 127 22.06 1.35 -13.21
CA ALA A 127 21.75 1.96 -11.92
C ALA A 127 21.48 0.90 -10.85
N ALA A 128 20.74 -0.18 -11.19
CA ALA A 128 20.50 -1.29 -10.28
C ALA A 128 21.82 -1.99 -9.88
N ARG A 129 22.72 -2.22 -10.85
CA ARG A 129 24.05 -2.81 -10.61
C ARG A 129 24.93 -1.90 -9.76
N PHE A 130 24.92 -0.60 -9.98
CA PHE A 130 25.62 0.36 -9.12
C PHE A 130 25.20 0.20 -7.66
N TRP A 131 23.90 0.15 -7.38
CA TRP A 131 23.40 -0.04 -6.02
C TRP A 131 23.77 -1.39 -5.42
N LYS A 132 23.80 -2.45 -6.22
CA LYS A 132 24.32 -3.76 -5.82
C LYS A 132 25.79 -3.67 -5.40
N GLU A 133 26.63 -3.00 -6.16
CA GLU A 133 28.05 -2.78 -5.83
C GLU A 133 28.21 -1.93 -4.55
N GLN A 134 27.25 -1.03 -4.29
CA GLN A 134 27.17 -0.33 -3.02
C GLN A 134 26.68 -1.21 -1.86
N GLY A 135 26.30 -2.47 -2.08
CA GLY A 135 25.90 -3.43 -1.06
C GLY A 135 24.39 -3.54 -0.82
N ALA A 136 23.56 -2.94 -1.68
CA ALA A 136 22.11 -3.13 -1.60
C ALA A 136 21.73 -4.59 -1.89
N LEU A 137 20.76 -5.12 -1.15
CA LEU A 137 20.22 -6.47 -1.40
C LEU A 137 19.09 -6.47 -2.42
N ARG A 138 18.38 -5.35 -2.54
CA ARG A 138 17.19 -5.21 -3.39
C ARG A 138 16.99 -3.77 -3.85
N VAL A 139 16.48 -3.61 -5.06
CA VAL A 139 16.04 -2.31 -5.61
C VAL A 139 14.53 -2.31 -5.84
N ILE A 140 13.86 -1.29 -5.33
CA ILE A 140 12.46 -1.00 -5.62
C ILE A 140 12.47 -0.15 -6.88
N LEU A 141 12.07 -0.75 -8.00
CA LEU A 141 12.19 -0.14 -9.31
C LEU A 141 11.26 1.06 -9.46
N ALA A 142 11.67 1.98 -10.32
CA ALA A 142 10.86 3.11 -10.75
C ALA A 142 9.51 2.64 -11.30
N ARG A 143 8.43 3.37 -10.99
CA ARG A 143 7.05 2.99 -11.33
C ARG A 143 6.69 3.23 -12.80
N GLU A 144 7.61 3.84 -13.55
CA GLU A 144 7.45 4.23 -14.95
C GLU A 144 7.92 3.15 -15.94
N LEU A 145 8.48 2.04 -15.45
CA LEU A 145 8.98 0.96 -16.30
C LEU A 145 7.87 0.07 -16.85
N SER A 146 8.01 -0.34 -18.10
CA SER A 146 7.23 -1.43 -18.68
C SER A 146 7.68 -2.78 -18.11
N ILE A 147 6.84 -3.82 -18.23
CA ILE A 147 7.22 -5.18 -17.84
C ILE A 147 8.47 -5.66 -18.59
N HIS A 148 8.63 -5.25 -19.85
CA HIS A 148 9.81 -5.60 -20.64
C HIS A 148 11.07 -4.95 -20.05
N GLU A 149 11.04 -3.66 -19.76
CA GLU A 149 12.15 -2.95 -19.13
C GLU A 149 12.46 -3.51 -17.73
N ILE A 150 11.44 -3.88 -16.94
CA ILE A 150 11.61 -4.56 -15.65
C ILE A 150 12.36 -5.88 -15.83
N GLY A 151 11.97 -6.70 -16.82
CA GLY A 151 12.65 -7.95 -17.14
C GLY A 151 14.13 -7.76 -17.45
N GLU A 152 14.47 -6.78 -18.28
CA GLU A 152 15.87 -6.46 -18.61
C GLU A 152 16.69 -6.10 -17.35
N VAL A 153 16.10 -5.31 -16.43
CA VAL A 153 16.73 -4.96 -15.16
C VAL A 153 16.94 -6.20 -14.28
N CYS A 154 15.90 -7.02 -14.10
CA CYS A 154 15.96 -8.24 -13.30
C CYS A 154 17.06 -9.19 -13.81
N ASP A 155 17.12 -9.41 -15.12
CA ASP A 155 18.03 -10.38 -15.74
C ASP A 155 19.49 -9.91 -15.71
N THR A 156 19.73 -8.60 -15.88
CA THR A 156 21.08 -8.07 -16.12
C THR A 156 21.76 -7.51 -14.88
N SER A 157 20.99 -7.02 -13.90
CA SER A 157 21.56 -6.31 -12.74
C SER A 157 22.09 -7.27 -11.67
N GLY A 158 21.55 -8.49 -11.58
CA GLY A 158 21.90 -9.49 -10.58
C GLY A 158 21.54 -9.09 -9.15
N ILE A 159 20.59 -8.17 -8.95
CA ILE A 159 20.04 -7.75 -7.66
C ILE A 159 18.53 -8.05 -7.63
N GLU A 160 17.97 -8.35 -6.46
CA GLU A 160 16.52 -8.55 -6.35
C GLU A 160 15.76 -7.29 -6.75
N CYS A 161 14.71 -7.45 -7.55
CA CYS A 161 13.85 -6.37 -7.98
C CYS A 161 12.48 -6.45 -7.30
N GLU A 162 12.06 -5.32 -6.74
CA GLU A 162 10.74 -5.09 -6.14
C GLU A 162 9.98 -4.06 -6.97
N VAL A 163 8.67 -4.24 -7.12
CA VAL A 163 7.80 -3.31 -7.84
C VAL A 163 6.55 -3.03 -7.02
N PHE A 164 5.91 -1.89 -7.25
CA PHE A 164 4.62 -1.60 -6.64
C PHE A 164 3.51 -2.44 -7.26
N ALA A 165 2.79 -3.20 -6.45
CA ALA A 165 1.69 -4.01 -6.93
C ALA A 165 0.38 -3.22 -6.97
N HIS A 166 0.15 -2.37 -5.98
CA HIS A 166 -1.15 -1.73 -5.75
C HIS A 166 -1.03 -0.40 -4.99
N GLY A 167 -1.99 0.50 -5.21
CA GLY A 167 -2.19 1.69 -4.40
C GLY A 167 -1.91 3.00 -5.13
N ALA A 168 -1.85 4.10 -4.38
CA ALA A 168 -1.87 5.44 -4.98
C ALA A 168 -0.64 5.72 -5.86
N MET A 169 -0.89 6.07 -7.13
CA MET A 169 0.13 6.57 -8.04
C MET A 169 0.29 8.08 -7.93
N CYS A 170 1.53 8.55 -8.05
CA CYS A 170 1.83 9.97 -8.17
C CYS A 170 1.79 10.36 -9.65
N MET A 171 1.12 11.45 -10.00
CA MET A 171 1.26 12.07 -11.33
C MET A 171 2.59 12.81 -11.50
N ALA A 172 3.19 13.24 -10.39
CA ALA A 172 4.47 13.90 -10.36
C ALA A 172 5.22 13.41 -9.12
N TYR A 173 6.40 12.79 -9.29
CA TYR A 173 7.62 13.27 -8.66
C TYR A 173 8.85 12.45 -9.03
N SER A 174 9.78 13.05 -9.79
CA SER A 174 11.22 12.75 -9.75
C SER A 174 12.04 13.83 -10.47
N GLY A 175 11.71 15.13 -10.37
CA GLY A 175 12.38 16.17 -11.19
C GLY A 175 12.25 15.99 -12.73
N ARG A 176 11.55 14.95 -13.18
CA ARG A 176 11.29 14.62 -14.56
C ARG A 176 10.03 15.38 -14.97
N CYS A 177 10.23 16.43 -15.75
CA CYS A 177 9.14 17.25 -16.27
C CYS A 177 8.30 16.44 -17.27
N LEU A 178 7.25 15.77 -16.78
CA LEU A 178 6.26 15.09 -17.63
C LEU A 178 5.45 16.10 -18.45
N LEU A 179 5.32 17.33 -17.96
CA LEU A 179 4.59 18.40 -18.63
C LEU A 179 5.13 18.67 -20.04
N SER A 180 6.46 18.67 -20.24
CA SER A 180 7.08 18.91 -21.55
C SER A 180 6.73 17.82 -22.55
N ASP A 181 6.84 16.56 -22.11
CA ASP A 181 6.49 15.41 -22.93
C ASP A 181 5.00 15.44 -23.30
N TYR A 182 4.15 15.67 -22.31
CA TYR A 182 2.70 15.69 -22.49
C TYR A 182 2.20 16.83 -23.41
N LEU A 183 2.69 18.05 -23.21
CA LEU A 183 2.17 19.23 -23.92
C LEU A 183 2.80 19.42 -25.30
N THR A 184 4.03 18.91 -25.50
CA THR A 184 4.81 19.22 -26.70
C THR A 184 5.37 17.99 -27.40
N TYR A 185 5.08 16.78 -26.92
CA TYR A 185 5.65 15.52 -27.39
C TYR A 185 7.18 15.51 -27.35
N ARG A 186 7.76 16.27 -26.41
CA ARG A 186 9.21 16.43 -26.24
C ARG A 186 9.61 16.03 -24.84
N SER A 187 10.19 14.84 -24.72
CA SER A 187 10.64 14.31 -23.44
C SER A 187 11.78 15.13 -22.83
N SER A 188 11.52 15.84 -21.73
CA SER A 188 12.58 16.50 -20.94
C SER A 188 13.64 15.52 -20.47
N ASN A 189 13.26 14.26 -20.24
CA ASN A 189 14.17 13.21 -19.80
C ASN A 189 15.12 12.72 -20.90
N ARG A 190 14.80 13.01 -22.17
CA ARG A 190 15.68 12.77 -23.32
C ARG A 190 16.40 14.05 -23.78
N GLY A 191 16.44 15.09 -22.94
CA GLY A 191 17.07 16.37 -23.26
C GLY A 191 16.25 17.28 -24.18
N LEU A 192 15.01 16.92 -24.51
CA LEU A 192 14.17 17.70 -25.43
C LEU A 192 13.32 18.76 -24.70
N CYS A 193 13.65 19.13 -23.47
CA CYS A 193 12.83 20.05 -22.66
C CYS A 193 12.40 21.30 -23.45
N SER A 194 11.09 21.55 -23.52
CA SER A 194 10.50 22.73 -24.17
C SER A 194 10.21 23.86 -23.19
N HIS A 195 10.65 23.75 -21.94
CA HIS A 195 10.47 24.74 -20.89
C HIS A 195 9.00 25.12 -20.62
N VAL A 196 8.06 24.20 -20.83
CA VAL A 196 6.63 24.46 -20.58
C VAL A 196 6.34 24.94 -19.15
N CYS A 197 7.15 24.56 -18.15
CA CYS A 197 7.02 25.07 -16.78
C CYS A 197 7.22 26.59 -16.64
N ARG A 198 7.70 27.29 -17.67
CA ARG A 198 7.90 28.75 -17.71
C ARG A 198 6.78 29.49 -18.43
N THR A 199 5.82 28.77 -18.99
CA THR A 199 4.61 29.38 -19.58
C THR A 199 3.53 29.50 -18.50
N PRO A 200 2.68 30.54 -18.54
CA PRO A 200 1.53 30.62 -17.67
C PRO A 200 0.62 29.38 -17.85
N PHE A 201 0.19 28.79 -16.74
CA PHE A 201 -0.82 27.75 -16.72
C PHE A 201 -2.07 28.27 -16.02
N SER A 202 -3.23 28.03 -16.61
CA SER A 202 -4.50 27.99 -15.89
C SER A 202 -4.93 26.53 -15.76
N VAL A 203 -5.47 26.17 -14.59
CA VAL A 203 -6.13 24.88 -14.40
C VAL A 203 -7.60 25.13 -14.70
N ALA A 204 -8.21 24.33 -15.56
CA ALA A 204 -9.63 24.44 -15.90
C ALA A 204 -10.28 23.05 -15.93
N ASN A 205 -11.53 22.95 -15.50
CA ASN A 205 -12.38 21.80 -15.76
C ASN A 205 -13.35 22.12 -16.91
N LYS A 206 -14.23 21.16 -17.25
CA LYS A 206 -15.19 21.32 -18.35
C LYS A 206 -16.17 22.51 -18.18
N ASP A 207 -16.26 23.09 -16.99
CA ASP A 207 -17.20 24.15 -16.62
C ASP A 207 -16.50 25.52 -16.42
N GLY A 208 -15.17 25.62 -16.62
CA GLY A 208 -14.40 26.85 -16.53
C GLY A 208 -13.06 26.70 -15.80
N ASP A 209 -12.41 27.82 -15.48
CA ASP A 209 -11.19 27.84 -14.67
C ASP A 209 -11.45 27.15 -13.32
N MET A 210 -10.61 26.18 -12.98
CA MET A 210 -10.54 25.57 -11.66
C MET A 210 -9.70 26.47 -10.78
N ALA A 211 -10.29 26.99 -9.72
CA ALA A 211 -9.54 27.51 -8.60
C ALA A 211 -8.59 26.42 -8.09
N VAL A 212 -7.31 26.75 -7.98
CA VAL A 212 -6.33 25.92 -7.30
C VAL A 212 -6.71 25.92 -5.82
N GLU A 213 -7.20 24.78 -5.32
CA GLU A 213 -7.58 24.65 -3.92
C GLU A 213 -6.33 24.36 -3.07
N GLU A 214 -6.10 25.24 -2.09
CA GLU A 214 -5.11 25.04 -1.03
C GLU A 214 -5.83 24.69 0.28
N HIS A 215 -5.52 23.53 0.84
CA HIS A 215 -6.04 23.08 2.14
C HIS A 215 -4.90 22.43 2.93
N ASP A 216 -4.78 22.77 4.22
CA ASP A 216 -3.70 22.30 5.12
C ASP A 216 -2.29 22.47 4.53
N GLY A 217 -2.04 23.59 3.83
CA GLY A 217 -0.74 23.88 3.19
C GLY A 217 -0.42 22.99 1.99
N LYS A 218 -1.42 22.35 1.36
CA LYS A 218 -1.25 21.47 0.20
C LYS A 218 -2.08 21.96 -0.99
N THR A 219 -1.45 21.97 -2.16
CA THR A 219 -2.05 22.33 -3.45
C THR A 219 -2.44 21.08 -4.23
N TYR A 220 -3.70 20.94 -4.63
CA TYR A 220 -4.20 19.76 -5.34
C TYR A 220 -4.46 20.07 -6.82
N LEU A 221 -3.67 19.47 -7.73
CA LEU A 221 -3.70 19.78 -9.17
C LEU A 221 -4.10 18.59 -10.06
N PHE A 222 -3.57 17.39 -9.75
CA PHE A 222 -3.56 16.27 -10.67
C PHE A 222 -3.73 14.93 -9.92
N ASN A 223 -4.87 14.25 -10.08
CA ASN A 223 -5.15 12.94 -9.49
C ASN A 223 -5.00 11.76 -10.47
N SER A 224 -3.99 10.91 -10.23
CA SER A 224 -3.86 9.63 -10.95
C SER A 224 -4.88 8.61 -10.43
N ARG A 225 -5.23 7.64 -11.28
CA ARG A 225 -5.87 6.41 -10.84
C ARG A 225 -4.90 5.60 -9.99
N ASP A 226 -5.43 4.74 -9.12
CA ASP A 226 -4.61 3.87 -8.30
C ASP A 226 -4.03 2.73 -9.16
N LEU A 227 -2.81 2.30 -8.85
CA LEU A 227 -2.19 1.15 -9.48
C LEU A 227 -2.91 -0.12 -9.04
N CYS A 228 -3.18 -1.00 -10.00
CA CYS A 228 -3.58 -2.37 -9.76
C CYS A 228 -2.89 -3.28 -10.78
N SER A 229 -1.87 -3.99 -10.32
CA SER A 229 -1.10 -4.94 -11.12
C SER A 229 -1.71 -6.35 -11.14
N LEU A 230 -2.79 -6.60 -10.40
CA LEU A 230 -3.42 -7.92 -10.30
C LEU A 230 -3.67 -8.59 -11.68
N PRO A 231 -4.13 -7.87 -12.74
CA PRO A 231 -4.27 -8.45 -14.09
C PRO A 231 -2.97 -8.81 -14.81
N LEU A 232 -1.81 -8.44 -14.25
CA LEU A 232 -0.47 -8.64 -14.81
C LEU A 232 0.46 -9.37 -13.85
N LEU A 233 -0.10 -9.96 -12.79
CA LEU A 233 0.65 -10.58 -11.71
C LEU A 233 1.58 -11.69 -12.23
N ASP A 234 1.05 -12.57 -13.06
CA ASP A 234 1.78 -13.65 -13.74
C ASP A 234 2.96 -13.11 -14.55
N ARG A 235 2.75 -12.05 -15.32
CA ARG A 235 3.75 -11.43 -16.19
C ARG A 235 4.85 -10.73 -15.40
N LEU A 236 4.52 -10.03 -14.32
CA LEU A 236 5.52 -9.39 -13.45
C LEU A 236 6.43 -10.44 -12.81
N ILE A 237 5.86 -11.53 -12.32
CA ILE A 237 6.61 -12.62 -11.69
C ILE A 237 7.48 -13.35 -12.72
N ALA A 238 6.95 -13.58 -13.93
CA ALA A 238 7.70 -14.14 -15.05
C ALA A 238 8.86 -13.23 -15.49
N ALA A 239 8.72 -11.89 -15.37
CA ALA A 239 9.78 -10.92 -15.64
C ALA A 239 10.85 -10.84 -14.53
N GLY A 240 10.88 -11.78 -13.59
CA GLY A 240 11.93 -11.87 -12.56
C GLY A 240 11.71 -11.04 -11.31
N VAL A 241 10.55 -10.38 -11.15
CA VAL A 241 10.20 -9.68 -9.90
C VAL A 241 10.16 -10.66 -8.73
N ARG A 242 10.76 -10.27 -7.60
CA ARG A 242 10.83 -11.10 -6.37
C ARG A 242 10.06 -10.52 -5.19
N ALA A 243 9.62 -9.27 -5.27
CA ALA A 243 8.77 -8.67 -4.26
C ALA A 243 7.72 -7.72 -4.86
N LEU A 244 6.52 -7.78 -4.29
CA LEU A 244 5.36 -6.99 -4.67
C LEU A 244 4.99 -6.07 -3.50
N LYS A 245 5.15 -4.77 -3.71
CA LYS A 245 4.93 -3.76 -2.68
C LYS A 245 3.52 -3.17 -2.76
N ILE A 246 2.75 -3.24 -1.69
CA ILE A 246 1.51 -2.47 -1.58
C ILE A 246 1.85 -1.05 -1.13
N GLU A 247 1.26 -0.04 -1.76
CA GLU A 247 1.31 1.34 -1.29
C GLU A 247 0.07 1.66 -0.46
N GLY A 248 0.26 2.22 0.74
CA GLY A 248 -0.85 2.51 1.63
C GLY A 248 -0.47 2.90 3.04
N ARG A 249 0.67 3.56 3.27
CA ARG A 249 1.12 3.92 4.63
C ARG A 249 0.10 4.77 5.41
N ASN A 250 -0.69 5.58 4.71
CA ASN A 250 -1.77 6.40 5.26
C ASN A 250 -3.17 5.79 5.08
N LYS A 251 -3.26 4.51 4.73
CA LYS A 251 -4.54 3.82 4.51
C LYS A 251 -4.98 3.12 5.79
N SER A 252 -6.29 2.91 5.91
CA SER A 252 -6.89 2.26 7.09
C SER A 252 -6.54 0.78 7.17
N ALA A 253 -6.66 0.20 8.36
CA ALA A 253 -6.54 -1.23 8.57
C ALA A 253 -7.48 -2.05 7.67
N HIS A 254 -8.67 -1.52 7.36
CA HIS A 254 -9.59 -2.13 6.39
C HIS A 254 -8.98 -2.24 4.99
N TYR A 255 -8.38 -1.16 4.48
CA TYR A 255 -7.71 -1.18 3.18
C TYR A 255 -6.56 -2.18 3.17
N ILE A 256 -5.68 -2.12 4.18
CA ILE A 256 -4.53 -3.02 4.31
C ILE A 256 -4.97 -4.47 4.33
N SER A 257 -6.02 -4.81 5.11
CA SER A 257 -6.55 -6.17 5.21
C SER A 257 -7.03 -6.71 3.85
N ILE A 258 -7.90 -5.97 3.16
CA ILE A 258 -8.50 -6.44 1.91
C ILE A 258 -7.47 -6.54 0.79
N VAL A 259 -6.64 -5.51 0.60
CA VAL A 259 -5.63 -5.51 -0.47
C VAL A 259 -4.59 -6.61 -0.22
N THR A 260 -4.10 -6.75 1.02
CA THR A 260 -3.13 -7.81 1.36
C THR A 260 -3.70 -9.19 1.07
N LYS A 261 -4.94 -9.45 1.50
CA LYS A 261 -5.60 -10.74 1.30
C LYS A 261 -5.78 -11.09 -0.17
N VAL A 262 -6.24 -10.13 -0.98
CA VAL A 262 -6.38 -10.31 -2.43
C VAL A 262 -5.05 -10.68 -3.07
N TYR A 263 -3.99 -9.93 -2.79
CA TYR A 263 -2.68 -10.23 -3.38
C TYR A 263 -2.10 -11.54 -2.86
N ARG A 264 -2.25 -11.86 -1.57
CA ARG A 264 -1.82 -13.15 -1.01
C ARG A 264 -2.49 -14.32 -1.74
N GLU A 265 -3.82 -14.31 -1.85
CA GLU A 265 -4.56 -15.34 -2.56
C GLU A 265 -4.20 -15.42 -4.04
N ALA A 266 -3.99 -14.27 -4.69
CA ALA A 266 -3.61 -14.25 -6.09
C ALA A 266 -2.21 -14.83 -6.33
N ILE A 267 -1.25 -14.53 -5.46
CA ILE A 267 0.11 -15.10 -5.51
C ILE A 267 0.06 -16.60 -5.25
N ASP A 268 -0.68 -17.06 -4.23
CA ASP A 268 -0.80 -18.48 -3.91
C ASP A 268 -1.51 -19.26 -5.03
N SER A 269 -2.62 -18.72 -5.53
CA SER A 269 -3.35 -19.32 -6.64
C SER A 269 -2.53 -19.38 -7.93
N LEU A 270 -1.66 -18.39 -8.20
CA LEU A 270 -0.76 -18.43 -9.35
C LEU A 270 0.27 -19.55 -9.22
N ARG A 271 0.84 -19.76 -8.02
CA ARG A 271 1.80 -20.84 -7.75
C ARG A 271 1.18 -22.22 -7.95
N GLU A 272 -0.08 -22.38 -7.55
CA GLU A 272 -0.82 -23.64 -7.64
C GLU A 272 -1.39 -23.92 -9.04
N ALA A 273 -1.61 -22.87 -9.86
CA ALA A 273 -2.36 -22.98 -11.12
C ALA A 273 -1.68 -23.81 -12.22
N GLY A 274 -0.39 -24.13 -12.12
CA GLY A 274 0.32 -24.96 -13.11
C GLY A 274 0.21 -24.44 -14.55
N GLY A 275 0.07 -23.13 -14.75
CA GLY A 275 -0.14 -22.48 -16.05
C GLY A 275 -1.58 -22.10 -16.40
N GLN A 276 -2.58 -22.45 -15.58
CA GLN A 276 -3.99 -22.06 -15.76
C GLN A 276 -4.40 -20.87 -14.88
N TRP A 277 -3.55 -19.85 -14.80
CA TRP A 277 -3.84 -18.67 -13.98
C TRP A 277 -4.93 -17.81 -14.60
N ARG A 278 -5.84 -17.32 -13.76
CA ARG A 278 -6.82 -16.30 -14.10
C ARG A 278 -7.11 -15.42 -12.89
N VAL A 279 -7.27 -14.12 -13.14
CA VAL A 279 -7.82 -13.22 -12.11
C VAL A 279 -9.25 -13.61 -11.84
N ARG A 280 -9.57 -13.83 -10.56
CA ARG A 280 -10.94 -14.14 -10.15
C ARG A 280 -11.76 -12.85 -9.99
N PRO A 281 -13.00 -12.76 -10.53
CA PRO A 281 -13.81 -11.55 -10.47
C PRO A 281 -14.00 -10.98 -9.05
N GLU A 282 -14.15 -11.85 -8.06
CA GLU A 282 -14.29 -11.51 -6.64
C GLU A 282 -13.13 -10.68 -6.07
N TRP A 283 -11.92 -10.88 -6.57
CA TRP A 283 -10.76 -10.12 -6.15
C TRP A 283 -10.87 -8.67 -6.63
N LEU A 284 -11.32 -8.47 -7.86
CA LEU A 284 -11.57 -7.14 -8.40
C LEU A 284 -12.73 -6.45 -7.68
N GLU A 285 -13.80 -7.17 -7.36
CA GLU A 285 -14.91 -6.65 -6.55
C GLU A 285 -14.43 -6.20 -5.16
N ALA A 286 -13.62 -7.02 -4.50
CA ALA A 286 -13.05 -6.68 -3.20
C ALA A 286 -12.12 -5.47 -3.27
N LEU A 287 -11.25 -5.37 -4.28
CA LEU A 287 -10.42 -4.18 -4.49
C LEU A 287 -11.27 -2.94 -4.78
N ASN A 288 -12.38 -3.06 -5.52
CA ASN A 288 -13.30 -1.94 -5.75
C ASN A 288 -14.08 -1.52 -4.48
N SER A 289 -14.19 -2.42 -3.50
CA SER A 289 -14.90 -2.15 -2.23
C SER A 289 -14.18 -1.15 -1.31
N VAL A 290 -12.85 -1.06 -1.42
CA VAL A 290 -12.00 -0.19 -0.60
C VAL A 290 -11.71 1.15 -1.28
N SER A 291 -11.30 2.15 -0.49
CA SER A 291 -11.03 3.51 -0.97
C SER A 291 -10.01 3.56 -2.12
N ASN A 292 -10.49 3.85 -3.33
CA ASN A 292 -9.69 3.95 -4.55
C ASN A 292 -10.19 5.06 -5.48
N ARG A 293 -9.38 5.48 -6.45
CA ARG A 293 -9.73 6.51 -7.46
C ARG A 293 -9.95 5.92 -8.86
N GLY A 294 -10.43 4.68 -8.92
CA GLY A 294 -10.37 3.83 -10.11
C GLY A 294 -8.98 3.24 -10.30
N TYR A 295 -8.90 2.16 -11.06
CA TYR A 295 -7.67 1.40 -11.26
C TYR A 295 -7.06 1.57 -12.66
N THR A 296 -5.74 1.44 -12.71
CA THR A 296 -4.93 1.34 -13.93
C THR A 296 -3.78 0.36 -13.70
N THR A 297 -3.27 -0.25 -14.77
CA THR A 297 -2.04 -1.06 -14.75
C THR A 297 -0.77 -0.21 -14.77
N GLY A 298 -0.90 1.12 -14.79
CA GLY A 298 0.22 2.04 -14.80
C GLY A 298 1.03 1.93 -16.10
N PHE A 299 2.34 1.84 -15.96
CA PHE A 299 3.29 1.74 -17.08
C PHE A 299 3.63 0.30 -17.46
N TYR A 300 3.16 -0.70 -16.69
CA TYR A 300 3.48 -2.12 -16.90
C TYR A 300 3.07 -2.66 -18.26
N GLN A 301 2.01 -2.10 -18.84
CA GLN A 301 1.67 -2.33 -20.23
C GLN A 301 2.20 -1.19 -21.10
N GLU A 302 2.92 -1.56 -22.16
CA GLU A 302 3.24 -0.70 -23.30
C GLU A 302 1.95 -0.45 -24.09
N LEU A 303 1.08 0.39 -23.53
CA LEU A 303 0.00 0.98 -24.28
C LEU A 303 0.56 2.24 -24.93
N GLU A 304 0.38 2.36 -26.25
CA GLU A 304 0.43 3.66 -26.90
C GLU A 304 -0.33 4.66 -26.04
N TYR A 305 0.34 5.77 -25.74
CA TYR A 305 0.01 6.83 -24.80
C TYR A 305 -1.49 7.18 -24.74
N THR A 306 -2.26 6.43 -23.95
CA THR A 306 -3.71 6.60 -23.84
C THR A 306 -4.10 7.26 -22.52
N HIS A 307 -5.09 8.16 -22.59
CA HIS A 307 -5.73 8.92 -21.51
C HIS A 307 -6.34 8.07 -20.36
N PHE A 308 -6.09 6.75 -20.31
CA PHE A 308 -6.69 5.83 -19.34
C PHE A 308 -6.01 5.84 -17.96
N ARG A 309 -4.77 6.36 -17.88
CA ARG A 309 -3.97 6.39 -16.64
C ARG A 309 -4.42 7.45 -15.63
N GLN A 310 -5.19 8.44 -16.08
CA GLN A 310 -5.65 9.55 -15.25
C GLN A 310 -7.14 9.46 -14.94
N ASN A 311 -7.52 10.05 -13.81
CA ASN A 311 -8.92 10.25 -13.49
C ASN A 311 -9.31 11.70 -13.78
N TYR A 312 -9.83 11.92 -14.99
CA TYR A 312 -10.34 13.23 -15.43
C TYR A 312 -11.78 13.50 -15.01
N LYS A 313 -12.47 12.53 -14.38
CA LYS A 313 -13.90 12.63 -14.09
C LYS A 313 -14.19 13.03 -12.65
N ASN A 314 -13.46 12.50 -11.67
CA ASN A 314 -13.70 12.77 -10.24
C ASN A 314 -12.40 12.65 -9.42
N ALA A 315 -12.04 13.68 -8.66
CA ALA A 315 -10.88 13.69 -7.76
C ALA A 315 -11.07 12.81 -6.49
N ARG A 316 -12.32 12.55 -6.09
CA ARG A 316 -12.65 11.85 -4.85
C ARG A 316 -12.53 10.34 -5.00
N ALA A 317 -11.98 9.70 -3.96
CA ALA A 317 -11.98 8.25 -3.87
C ALA A 317 -13.42 7.72 -3.69
N LYS A 318 -13.74 6.64 -4.39
CA LYS A 318 -14.97 5.88 -4.18
C LYS A 318 -14.71 4.84 -3.10
N GLN A 319 -15.68 4.65 -2.22
CA GLN A 319 -15.67 3.59 -1.22
C GLN A 319 -17.09 3.08 -1.05
N GLU A 320 -17.34 1.85 -1.50
CA GLU A 320 -18.68 1.24 -1.43
C GLU A 320 -18.95 0.61 -0.07
N TRP A 321 -17.90 0.18 0.63
CA TRP A 321 -18.00 -0.52 1.91
C TRP A 321 -17.20 0.18 3.00
N ALA A 322 -17.85 0.42 4.14
CA ALA A 322 -17.22 0.97 5.33
C ALA A 322 -16.93 -0.15 6.34
N LEU A 323 -15.86 0.01 7.12
CA LEU A 323 -15.55 -0.90 8.22
C LEU A 323 -16.54 -0.66 9.36
N ALA A 324 -17.41 -1.62 9.64
CA ALA A 324 -18.36 -1.57 10.74
C ALA A 324 -17.69 -1.96 12.06
N GLY A 325 -16.87 -3.00 12.06
CA GLY A 325 -16.13 -3.43 13.24
C GLY A 325 -15.07 -4.49 12.95
N ILE A 326 -14.26 -4.81 13.96
CA ILE A 326 -13.21 -5.82 13.91
C ILE A 326 -13.52 -6.86 14.97
N VAL A 327 -13.56 -8.13 14.60
CA VAL A 327 -13.69 -9.22 15.57
C VAL A 327 -12.37 -9.32 16.35
N ARG A 328 -12.40 -9.09 17.66
CA ARG A 328 -11.21 -9.22 18.52
C ARG A 328 -10.98 -10.68 18.94
N GLU A 329 -12.06 -11.35 19.29
CA GLU A 329 -12.02 -12.69 19.87
C GLU A 329 -13.25 -13.50 19.45
N ALA A 330 -13.05 -14.77 19.13
CA ALA A 330 -14.13 -15.72 18.90
C ALA A 330 -14.49 -16.43 20.21
N LEU A 331 -15.77 -16.42 20.56
CA LEU A 331 -16.32 -17.01 21.78
C LEU A 331 -17.16 -18.28 21.47
N PRO A 332 -17.38 -19.17 22.45
CA PRO A 332 -18.26 -20.32 22.28
C PRO A 332 -19.70 -19.94 21.89
N GLY A 333 -20.34 -20.80 21.08
CA GLY A 333 -21.73 -20.63 20.64
C GLY A 333 -21.91 -19.63 19.50
N ASN A 334 -20.94 -19.55 18.58
CA ASN A 334 -20.89 -18.59 17.47
C ASN A 334 -20.99 -17.13 17.93
N ARG A 335 -20.42 -16.83 19.09
CA ARG A 335 -20.32 -15.47 19.62
C ARG A 335 -18.96 -14.89 19.31
N ALA A 336 -18.84 -13.57 19.26
CA ALA A 336 -17.56 -12.92 19.11
C ALA A 336 -17.56 -11.55 19.79
N VAL A 337 -16.41 -11.16 20.35
CA VAL A 337 -16.16 -9.81 20.83
C VAL A 337 -15.80 -8.95 19.63
N VAL A 338 -16.53 -7.86 19.43
CA VAL A 338 -16.37 -6.97 18.27
C VAL A 338 -16.04 -5.56 18.75
N ASP A 339 -14.98 -5.01 18.19
CA ASP A 339 -14.59 -3.61 18.29
C ASP A 339 -15.31 -2.80 17.21
N VAL A 340 -16.23 -1.94 17.63
CA VAL A 340 -17.07 -1.18 16.70
C VAL A 340 -16.31 0.03 16.20
N LYS A 341 -16.14 0.13 14.88
CA LYS A 341 -15.42 1.23 14.23
C LYS A 341 -16.36 2.27 13.63
N ASN A 342 -17.52 1.84 13.13
CA ASN A 342 -18.58 2.71 12.67
C ASN A 342 -19.93 2.17 13.14
N GLN A 343 -20.90 3.05 13.36
CA GLN A 343 -22.24 2.63 13.77
C GLN A 343 -22.91 1.77 12.68
N PHE A 344 -23.58 0.70 13.11
CA PHE A 344 -24.42 -0.16 12.28
C PHE A 344 -25.61 -0.66 13.11
N SER A 345 -26.55 -1.38 12.50
CA SER A 345 -27.63 -2.10 13.16
C SER A 345 -27.72 -3.54 12.66
N ALA A 346 -28.39 -4.41 13.44
CA ALA A 346 -28.65 -5.80 13.03
C ALA A 346 -29.47 -5.91 11.72
N SER A 347 -30.20 -4.86 11.36
CA SER A 347 -30.93 -4.76 10.09
C SER A 347 -30.09 -4.32 8.89
N ASN A 348 -28.81 -3.95 9.09
CA ASN A 348 -27.93 -3.65 7.97
C ASN A 348 -27.43 -4.94 7.32
N ALA A 349 -27.28 -4.94 6.00
CA ALA A 349 -26.55 -5.99 5.29
C ALA A 349 -25.06 -5.87 5.64
N LEU A 350 -24.63 -6.66 6.63
CA LEU A 350 -23.25 -6.78 7.05
C LEU A 350 -22.57 -7.89 6.25
N THR A 351 -21.32 -7.66 5.86
CA THR A 351 -20.48 -8.70 5.24
C THR A 351 -19.23 -8.93 6.07
N LEU A 352 -18.70 -10.15 6.01
CA LEU A 352 -17.45 -10.52 6.63
C LEU A 352 -16.31 -10.47 5.61
N ALA A 353 -15.11 -10.15 6.09
CA ALA A 353 -13.86 -10.45 5.41
C ALA A 353 -12.95 -11.14 6.42
N SER A 354 -12.70 -12.43 6.24
CA SER A 354 -11.92 -13.22 7.18
C SER A 354 -10.48 -13.38 6.72
N PRO A 355 -9.49 -13.40 7.63
CA PRO A 355 -8.13 -13.76 7.28
C PRO A 355 -7.97 -15.25 6.94
N GLU A 356 -8.77 -16.13 7.56
CA GLU A 356 -8.69 -17.59 7.40
C GLU A 356 -9.50 -18.10 6.22
N GLN A 357 -10.56 -17.39 5.84
CA GLN A 357 -11.42 -17.74 4.71
C GLN A 357 -11.07 -16.90 3.49
N GLY A 358 -11.70 -17.18 2.34
CA GLY A 358 -11.46 -16.41 1.12
C GLY A 358 -11.75 -14.91 1.30
N VAL A 359 -11.26 -14.06 0.39
CA VAL A 359 -11.52 -12.60 0.35
C VAL A 359 -13.02 -12.22 0.46
N PHE A 360 -13.91 -13.16 0.12
CA PHE A 360 -15.33 -12.92 -0.16
C PHE A 360 -16.14 -12.28 0.97
N CYS A 361 -16.96 -11.33 0.56
CA CYS A 361 -17.99 -10.64 1.32
C CYS A 361 -19.17 -11.58 1.67
N GLU A 362 -18.93 -12.63 2.47
CA GLU A 362 -20.03 -13.47 2.91
C GLU A 362 -20.95 -12.68 3.85
N GLU A 363 -22.26 -12.86 3.73
CA GLU A 363 -23.21 -12.19 4.63
C GLU A 363 -22.93 -12.59 6.08
N ALA A 364 -22.81 -11.56 6.92
CA ALA A 364 -22.70 -11.72 8.36
C ALA A 364 -24.12 -11.80 8.91
N HIS A 365 -24.72 -12.98 8.92
CA HIS A 365 -26.03 -13.18 9.54
C HIS A 365 -25.89 -13.04 11.07
N VAL A 366 -26.26 -11.86 11.58
CA VAL A 366 -26.19 -11.50 13.00
C VAL A 366 -27.52 -11.83 13.67
N LEU A 367 -27.47 -12.70 14.68
CA LEU A 367 -28.62 -13.13 15.46
C LEU A 367 -28.91 -12.19 16.65
N SER A 368 -27.87 -11.64 17.28
CA SER A 368 -28.02 -10.70 18.40
C SER A 368 -26.77 -9.86 18.61
N ILE A 369 -26.94 -8.67 19.17
CA ILE A 369 -25.86 -7.77 19.59
C ILE A 369 -26.14 -7.34 21.03
N THR A 370 -25.16 -7.52 21.92
CA THR A 370 -25.23 -7.06 23.32
C THR A 370 -23.99 -6.27 23.69
N ASP A 371 -24.06 -5.46 24.74
CA ASP A 371 -22.84 -4.99 25.41
C ASP A 371 -22.21 -6.12 26.25
N VAL A 372 -21.10 -5.79 26.92
CA VAL A 372 -20.34 -6.70 27.78
C VAL A 372 -21.13 -7.19 28.99
N ASP A 373 -22.18 -6.45 29.41
CA ASP A 373 -23.07 -6.82 30.52
C ASP A 373 -24.27 -7.65 30.04
N GLY A 374 -24.35 -7.97 28.74
CA GLY A 374 -25.43 -8.75 28.14
C GLY A 374 -26.70 -7.95 27.83
N LYS A 375 -26.68 -6.62 27.92
CA LYS A 375 -27.84 -5.80 27.53
C LYS A 375 -27.91 -5.65 26.01
N PRO A 376 -29.09 -5.81 25.38
CA PRO A 376 -29.23 -5.65 23.93
C PRO A 376 -28.76 -4.29 23.42
N ARG A 377 -28.07 -4.27 22.28
CA ARG A 377 -27.58 -3.07 21.60
C ARG A 377 -27.97 -3.09 20.13
N GLU A 378 -29.07 -2.44 19.77
CA GLU A 378 -29.52 -2.39 18.37
C GLU A 378 -28.60 -1.56 17.46
N ARG A 379 -27.96 -0.53 18.01
CA ARG A 379 -27.08 0.40 17.29
C ARG A 379 -25.85 0.75 18.13
N PRO A 380 -24.80 -0.07 18.10
CA PRO A 380 -23.58 0.26 18.82
C PRO A 380 -22.87 1.47 18.21
N ASN A 381 -22.23 2.26 19.06
CA ASN A 381 -21.50 3.46 18.68
C ASN A 381 -20.03 3.13 18.36
N PRO A 382 -19.34 4.00 17.59
CA PRO A 382 -17.90 3.88 17.42
C PRO A 382 -17.17 3.81 18.77
N ASN A 383 -16.18 2.93 18.86
CA ASN A 383 -15.40 2.57 20.05
C ASN A 383 -16.13 1.71 21.10
N ASP A 384 -17.39 1.32 20.87
CA ASP A 384 -18.05 0.31 21.71
C ASP A 384 -17.38 -1.05 21.53
N ILE A 385 -17.31 -1.82 22.63
CA ILE A 385 -17.03 -3.25 22.61
C ILE A 385 -18.36 -3.99 22.80
N VAL A 386 -18.73 -4.79 21.82
CA VAL A 386 -19.99 -5.55 21.82
C VAL A 386 -19.73 -7.03 21.68
N ILE A 387 -20.69 -7.83 22.14
CA ILE A 387 -20.75 -9.26 21.89
C ILE A 387 -21.82 -9.50 20.82
N MET A 388 -21.40 -10.05 19.69
CA MET A 388 -22.29 -10.41 18.59
C MET A 388 -22.43 -11.92 18.51
N ARG A 389 -23.66 -12.41 18.29
CA ARG A 389 -23.92 -13.82 17.96
C ARG A 389 -24.22 -13.94 16.48
N PHE A 390 -23.56 -14.88 15.82
CA PHE A 390 -23.69 -15.17 14.40
C PHE A 390 -24.31 -16.55 14.18
N GLU A 391 -24.79 -16.82 12.97
CA GLU A 391 -25.25 -18.17 12.59
C GLU A 391 -24.12 -19.20 12.54
N ARG A 392 -22.89 -18.74 12.31
CA ARG A 392 -21.69 -19.58 12.20
C ARG A 392 -20.53 -18.97 12.98
N LYS A 393 -19.50 -19.78 13.23
CA LYS A 393 -18.28 -19.30 13.88
C LYS A 393 -17.61 -18.23 13.02
N VAL A 394 -17.24 -17.10 13.64
CA VAL A 394 -16.49 -16.03 12.98
C VAL A 394 -15.09 -15.96 13.61
N PRO A 395 -14.01 -16.17 12.83
CA PRO A 395 -12.65 -16.13 13.35
C PRO A 395 -12.24 -14.77 13.88
N ALA A 396 -11.34 -14.78 14.86
CA ALA A 396 -10.70 -13.58 15.37
C ALA A 396 -10.00 -12.83 14.24
N GLY A 397 -10.14 -11.50 14.29
CA GLY A 397 -9.57 -10.58 13.33
C GLY A 397 -10.29 -10.45 12.01
N SER A 398 -11.44 -11.11 11.84
CA SER A 398 -12.35 -10.85 10.71
C SER A 398 -12.89 -9.42 10.77
N LEU A 399 -13.07 -8.80 9.60
CA LEU A 399 -13.69 -7.48 9.47
C LEU A 399 -15.18 -7.62 9.22
N LEU A 400 -15.99 -6.86 9.95
CA LEU A 400 -17.38 -6.60 9.63
C LEU A 400 -17.45 -5.34 8.80
N ARG A 401 -18.12 -5.43 7.65
CA ARG A 401 -18.29 -4.31 6.72
C ARG A 401 -19.75 -4.04 6.50
N VAL A 402 -20.09 -2.77 6.35
CA VAL A 402 -21.44 -2.32 6.00
C VAL A 402 -21.37 -1.58 4.67
N ARG A 403 -22.36 -1.79 3.80
CA ARG A 403 -22.46 -1.02 2.56
C ARG A 403 -22.67 0.44 2.94
N GLY A 404 -21.76 1.31 2.51
CA GLY A 404 -21.93 2.74 2.70
C GLY A 404 -23.21 3.20 2.01
N LYS A 405 -23.94 4.13 2.62
CA LYS A 405 -24.82 4.98 1.81
C LYS A 405 -23.89 5.68 0.83
N GLY A 406 -24.02 5.39 -0.47
CA GLY A 406 -23.16 5.97 -1.51
C GLY A 406 -22.98 7.45 -1.24
N SER A 407 -21.78 7.97 -1.47
CA SER A 407 -21.39 9.35 -1.16
C SER A 407 -22.21 10.38 -1.94
N GLU A 408 -23.47 10.56 -1.56
CA GLU A 408 -24.28 11.74 -1.80
C GLU A 408 -24.35 12.49 -0.47
N GLY A 409 -23.52 13.52 -0.35
CA GLY A 409 -23.73 14.60 0.60
C GLY A 409 -23.50 14.32 2.09
N GLN A 410 -22.27 14.02 2.49
CA GLN A 410 -21.79 14.59 3.77
C GLN A 410 -21.26 15.99 3.46
N ARG A 411 -22.15 16.99 3.55
CA ARG A 411 -21.74 18.37 3.81
C ARG A 411 -21.05 18.36 5.17
N ALA A 412 -19.76 18.71 5.22
CA ALA A 412 -19.14 19.10 6.47
C ALA A 412 -19.97 20.26 7.04
N LYS A 413 -20.54 20.04 8.22
CA LYS A 413 -21.03 21.12 9.09
C LYS A 413 -19.81 21.58 9.89
N GLY A 414 -19.58 22.88 9.91
CA GLY A 414 -18.59 23.55 10.75
C GLY A 414 -17.43 24.06 9.94
#